data_AF-A0A919CMR6-F1
#
_entry.id   AF-A0A919CMR6-F1
#
_cell.length_a   1.000
_cell.length_b   1.000
_cell.length_c   1.000
_cell.angle_alpha   90.00
_cell.angle_beta   90.00
_cell.angle_gamma   90.00
#
_symmetry.space_group_name_H-M   'P 1'
#
loop_
_entity.id
_entity.type
_entity.pdbx_description
1 polymer ?
#
loop_
_entity_poly.entity_id
_entity_poly.type
_entity_poly.pdbx_seq_one_letter_code
_entity_poly.pdbx_strand_id
1 'polypeptide(L)'
;MDYVIIAVVSLLGLAGHVALYFWVRFKIDEAVITKYLESHGATSLSTAAITTSVCRASDIRPDRCKLVVNSSVRLRYTAAGDRLFVASDFDA
;
A
#
# COMPACT_ATOMS: atom_id res chain seq x y z
N MET A 1 -40.47 13.70 1.89
CA MET A 1 -39.08 14.13 2.22
C MET A 1 -38.28 12.97 2.83
N ASP A 2 -38.92 12.03 3.51
CA ASP A 2 -38.27 10.92 4.23
C ASP A 2 -37.46 9.99 3.33
N TYR A 3 -37.96 9.71 2.12
CA TYR A 3 -37.25 8.89 1.13
C TYR A 3 -35.90 9.49 0.67
N VAL A 4 -35.77 10.81 0.68
CA VAL A 4 -34.51 11.48 0.29
C VAL A 4 -33.44 11.25 1.35
N ILE A 5 -33.82 11.34 2.63
CA ILE A 5 -32.91 11.10 3.76
C ILE A 5 -32.45 9.64 3.75
N ILE A 6 -33.38 8.70 3.55
CA ILE A 6 -33.07 7.27 3.47
C ILE A 6 -32.10 6.99 2.31
N ALA A 7 -32.34 7.58 1.13
CA ALA A 7 -31.47 7.41 -0.02
C ALA A 7 -30.04 7.95 0.24
N VAL A 8 -29.91 9.13 0.84
CA VAL A 8 -28.61 9.74 1.16
C VAL A 8 -27.84 8.90 2.17
N VAL A 9 -28.48 8.48 3.27
CA VAL A 9 -27.83 7.65 4.30
C VAL A 9 -27.39 6.30 3.73
N SER A 10 -28.22 5.69 2.89
CA SER A 10 -27.88 4.41 2.24
C SER A 10 -26.68 4.55 1.30
N LEU A 11 -26.60 5.65 0.53
CA LEU A 11 -25.45 5.94 -0.33
C LEU A 11 -24.17 6.20 0.47
N LEU A 12 -24.26 6.94 1.58
CA LEU A 12 -23.12 7.17 2.47
C LEU A 12 -22.62 5.86 3.11
N GLY A 13 -23.54 4.99 3.52
CA GLY A 13 -23.20 3.65 4.03
C GLY A 13 -22.45 2.82 2.98
N LEU A 14 -22.95 2.80 1.75
CA LEU A 14 -22.29 2.09 0.64
C LEU A 14 -20.91 2.67 0.35
N ALA A 15 -20.79 3.99 0.27
CA ALA A 15 -19.52 4.67 0.03
C ALA A 15 -18.50 4.36 1.14
N GLY A 16 -18.93 4.37 2.41
CA GLY A 16 -18.09 4.00 3.54
C GLY A 16 -17.61 2.55 3.46
N HIS A 17 -18.49 1.62 3.07
CA HIS A 17 -18.14 0.22 2.92
C HIS A 17 -17.09 0.00 1.82
N VAL A 18 -17.26 0.68 0.69
CA VAL A 18 -16.30 0.63 -0.42
C VAL A 18 -14.96 1.23 0.00
N ALA A 19 -14.95 2.39 0.67
CA ALA A 19 -13.73 3.03 1.15
C ALA A 19 -12.97 2.12 2.14
N LEU A 20 -13.68 1.50 3.07
CA LEU A 20 -13.08 0.51 3.99
C LEU A 20 -12.48 -0.67 3.26
N TYR A 21 -13.19 -1.22 2.27
CA TYR A 21 -12.67 -2.33 1.47
C TYR A 21 -11.37 -1.96 0.75
N PHE A 22 -11.31 -0.78 0.12
CA PHE A 22 -10.10 -0.29 -0.52
C PHE A 22 -8.96 -0.07 0.48
N TRP A 23 -9.28 0.48 1.65
CA TRP A 23 -8.29 0.73 2.70
C TRP A 23 -7.69 -0.55 3.28
N VAL A 24 -8.53 -1.54 3.60
CA VAL A 24 -8.08 -2.86 4.07
C VAL A 24 -7.23 -3.53 3.02
N ARG A 25 -7.66 -3.50 1.75
CA ARG A 25 -6.89 -4.08 0.65
C ARG A 25 -5.52 -3.41 0.50
N PHE A 26 -5.47 -2.08 0.60
CA PHE A 26 -4.22 -1.32 0.60
C PHE A 26 -3.28 -1.75 1.74
N LYS A 27 -3.82 -1.93 2.95
CA LYS A 27 -3.02 -2.38 4.12
C LYS A 27 -2.49 -3.80 3.98
N ILE A 28 -3.24 -4.70 3.35
CA ILE A 28 -2.78 -6.06 3.05
C ILE A 28 -1.61 -5.99 2.05
N ASP A 29 -1.75 -5.23 0.96
CA ASP A 29 -0.70 -5.07 -0.03
C ASP A 29 0.59 -4.49 0.59
N GLU A 30 0.45 -3.48 1.46
CA GLU A 30 1.56 -2.89 2.22
C GLU A 30 2.26 -3.94 3.09
N ALA A 31 1.50 -4.74 3.85
CA ALA A 31 2.05 -5.78 4.72
C ALA A 31 2.76 -6.90 3.95
N VAL A 32 2.24 -7.29 2.78
CA VAL A 32 2.87 -8.31 1.92
C VAL A 32 4.21 -7.81 1.39
N ILE A 33 4.26 -6.57 0.90
CA ILE A 33 5.50 -5.95 0.42
C ILE A 33 6.52 -5.83 1.56
N THR A 34 6.11 -5.36 2.74
CA THR A 34 7.01 -5.26 3.90
C THR A 34 7.57 -6.63 4.30
N LYS A 35 6.73 -7.66 4.42
CA LYS A 35 7.19 -9.03 4.73
C LYS A 35 8.12 -9.60 3.67
N TYR A 36 7.86 -9.29 2.40
CA TYR A 36 8.75 -9.72 1.31
C TYR A 36 10.14 -9.09 1.47
N LEU A 37 10.21 -7.78 1.75
CA LEU A 37 11.47 -7.07 1.99
C LEU A 37 12.23 -7.63 3.21
N GLU A 38 11.51 -7.87 4.32
CA GLU A 38 12.06 -8.47 5.54
C GLU A 38 12.62 -9.89 5.29
N SER A 39 11.84 -10.76 4.61
CA SER A 39 12.22 -12.15 4.35
C SER A 39 13.40 -12.30 3.39
N HIS A 40 13.60 -11.34 2.49
CA HIS A 40 14.72 -11.35 1.54
C HIS A 40 15.97 -10.62 2.07
N GLY A 41 15.96 -10.20 3.34
CA GLY A 41 17.08 -9.48 3.97
C GLY A 41 17.37 -8.14 3.29
N ALA A 42 16.43 -7.63 2.51
CA ALA A 42 16.64 -6.51 1.64
C ALA A 42 16.02 -5.27 2.28
N THR A 43 16.78 -4.68 3.18
CA THR A 43 16.48 -3.40 3.84
C THR A 43 16.48 -2.23 2.85
N SER A 44 17.00 -2.45 1.62
CA SER A 44 16.81 -1.53 0.51
C SER A 44 16.71 -2.24 -0.85
N LEU A 45 15.63 -1.98 -1.58
CA LEU A 45 15.56 -2.25 -3.02
C LEU A 45 15.29 -0.96 -3.78
N SER A 46 15.71 -0.94 -5.04
CA SER A 46 15.30 0.13 -5.94
C SER A 46 13.83 0.03 -6.30
N THR A 47 13.20 1.17 -6.59
CA THR A 47 11.78 1.22 -6.93
C THR A 47 11.50 0.38 -8.17
N ALA A 48 12.42 0.41 -9.14
CA ALA A 48 12.36 -0.43 -10.34
C ALA A 48 12.43 -1.93 -9.99
N ALA A 49 13.31 -2.32 -9.07
CA ALA A 49 13.45 -3.69 -8.62
C ALA A 49 12.25 -4.16 -7.80
N ILE A 50 11.66 -3.31 -6.95
CA ILE A 50 10.43 -3.61 -6.20
C ILE A 50 9.27 -3.80 -7.17
N THR A 51 9.13 -2.89 -8.13
CA THR A 51 8.02 -2.93 -9.08
C THR A 51 8.02 -4.21 -9.92
N THR A 52 9.21 -4.75 -10.22
CA THR A 52 9.38 -5.92 -11.09
C THR A 52 9.50 -7.24 -10.33
N SER A 53 10.21 -7.28 -9.20
CA SER A 53 10.43 -8.51 -8.43
C SER A 53 9.37 -8.72 -7.35
N VAL A 54 9.11 -7.72 -6.51
CA VAL A 54 8.16 -7.83 -5.39
C VAL A 54 6.73 -7.93 -5.90
N CYS A 55 6.33 -7.07 -6.85
CA CYS A 55 4.96 -7.09 -7.36
C CYS A 55 4.65 -8.36 -8.15
N ARG A 56 5.65 -8.91 -8.87
CA ARG A 56 5.53 -10.18 -9.57
C ARG A 56 5.50 -11.36 -8.61
N ALA A 57 6.31 -11.35 -7.56
CA ALA A 57 6.31 -12.40 -6.54
C ALA A 57 5.04 -12.36 -5.65
N SER A 58 4.45 -11.18 -5.47
CA SER A 58 3.27 -10.95 -4.64
C SER A 58 1.95 -11.03 -5.42
N ASP A 59 2.00 -11.27 -6.74
CA ASP A 59 0.86 -11.22 -7.66
C ASP A 59 0.03 -9.91 -7.58
N ILE A 60 0.71 -8.81 -7.29
CA ILE A 60 0.12 -7.47 -7.20
C ILE A 60 0.32 -6.77 -8.56
N ARG A 61 -0.75 -6.16 -9.08
CA ARG A 61 -0.64 -5.34 -10.31
C ARG A 61 0.43 -4.24 -10.15
N PRO A 62 1.27 -4.01 -11.18
CA PRO A 62 2.40 -3.07 -11.08
C PRO A 62 1.94 -1.64 -10.74
N ASP A 63 0.79 -1.20 -11.23
CA ASP A 63 0.25 0.14 -10.95
C ASP A 63 -0.14 0.31 -9.47
N ARG A 64 -0.76 -0.72 -8.87
CA ARG A 64 -1.12 -0.71 -7.45
C ARG A 64 0.11 -0.82 -6.57
N CYS A 65 1.09 -1.59 -7.00
CA CYS A 65 2.33 -1.74 -6.28
C CYS A 65 3.08 -0.41 -6.18
N LYS A 66 3.21 0.33 -7.29
CA LYS A 66 3.76 1.70 -7.28
C LYS A 66 2.97 2.62 -6.35
N LEU A 67 1.64 2.55 -6.37
CA LEU A 67 0.78 3.33 -5.50
C LEU A 67 1.08 3.02 -4.02
N VAL A 68 1.09 1.75 -3.63
CA VAL A 68 1.34 1.30 -2.24
C VAL A 68 2.72 1.71 -1.79
N VAL A 69 3.73 1.53 -2.62
CA VAL A 69 5.10 1.93 -2.29
C VAL A 69 5.22 3.45 -2.14
N ASN A 70 4.54 4.24 -2.98
CA ASN A 70 4.60 5.71 -2.93
C ASN A 70 3.75 6.34 -1.81
N SER A 71 2.68 5.67 -1.38
CA SER A 71 1.74 6.21 -0.37
C SER A 71 1.86 5.54 1.00
N SER A 72 2.68 4.50 1.12
CA SER A 72 2.96 3.87 2.41
C SER A 72 3.84 4.77 3.27
N VAL A 73 3.42 4.95 4.53
CA VAL A 73 4.20 5.67 5.56
C VAL A 73 5.33 4.78 6.12
N ARG A 74 5.16 3.45 6.07
CA ARG A 74 6.16 2.48 6.55
C ARG A 74 7.29 2.28 5.55
N LEU A 75 7.10 2.62 4.28
CA LEU A 75 8.08 2.51 3.23
C LEU A 75 8.59 3.92 2.89
N ARG A 76 9.79 4.27 3.36
CA ARG A 76 10.36 5.61 3.12
C ARG A 76 11.37 5.57 1.98
N TYR A 77 11.28 6.57 1.10
CA TYR A 77 12.31 6.85 0.11
C TYR A 77 13.41 7.71 0.75
N THR A 78 14.67 7.37 0.51
CA THR A 78 15.75 8.33 0.72
C THR A 78 15.87 9.28 -0.48
N ALA A 79 16.12 10.56 -0.21
CA ALA A 79 16.34 11.57 -1.24
C ALA A 79 17.59 11.30 -2.12
N ALA A 80 18.43 10.33 -1.73
CA ALA A 80 19.59 9.88 -2.51
C ALA A 80 19.24 9.01 -3.75
N GLY A 81 17.96 8.92 -4.13
CA GLY A 81 17.55 8.50 -5.48
C GLY A 81 17.40 6.99 -5.66
N ASP A 82 16.15 6.51 -5.55
CA ASP A 82 15.74 5.17 -5.98
C ASP A 82 16.10 4.02 -5.02
N ARG A 83 16.01 4.22 -3.71
CA ARG A 83 16.05 3.11 -2.72
C ARG A 83 14.95 3.29 -1.68
N LEU A 84 14.14 2.24 -1.51
CA LEU A 84 13.04 2.15 -0.55
C LEU A 84 13.50 1.40 0.70
N PHE A 85 13.24 1.96 1.88
CA PHE A 85 13.60 1.36 3.17
C PHE A 85 12.34 1.08 4.00
N VAL A 86 12.40 0.03 4.80
CA VAL A 86 11.38 -0.22 5.84
C VAL A 86 11.71 0.66 7.03
N ALA A 87 10.74 1.47 7.47
CA ALA A 87 10.95 2.49 8.50
C ALA A 87 11.40 1.94 9.87
N SER A 88 11.32 0.64 10.12
CA SER A 88 11.80 0.01 11.35
C SER A 88 13.31 0.05 11.55
N ASP A 89 14.09 0.35 10.50
CA ASP A 89 15.56 0.39 10.55
C ASP A 89 16.14 1.78 10.89
N PHE A 90 15.31 2.80 11.16
CA PHE A 90 15.79 4.16 11.47
C PHE A 90 15.97 4.44 12.97
N ASP A 91 15.53 3.55 13.85
CA ASP A 91 15.58 3.71 15.31
C ASP A 91 16.73 2.92 15.99
N ALA A 92 17.73 2.45 15.22
CA ALA A 92 18.92 1.74 15.74
C ALA A 92 20.21 2.55 15.60
#